data_AF-A0A3A4JUP6-F1
#
_entry.id   AF-A0A3A4JUP6-F1
#
_cell.length_a   1.000
_cell.length_b   1.000
_cell.length_c   1.000
_cell.angle_alpha   90.00
_cell.angle_beta   90.00
_cell.angle_gamma   90.00
#
_symmetry.space_group_name_H-M   'P 1'
#
loop_
_entity.id
_entity.type
_entity.pdbx_description
1 polymer ?
#
loop_
_entity_poly.entity_id
_entity_poly.type
_entity_poly.pdbx_seq_one_letter_code
_entity_poly.pdbx_strand_id
1 'polypeptide(L)'
;MPPARVAEVVLPLPLSAPYRYRIADEFIPQAAIGSRVEVEFGSRVLLGVVVAVRDAGDEEPLKPILAVLDKAPAVPPELMELLDWVGEYYFAPPGETVRLALPPGLLSAERRTIALTPAGRSLVAGLPGPAASLPKRTRTAMLAKLKRLPLTGELTLKAFFGRAGSVDRAALRAWEAAGVVELRLDDAARATSAKRVAVLRPATTQDAGLAALARAPRQAALFATLCEAGELDRAALASRTPGGAHLVSALIKKGLAAMDWREQRRSPLA
;
A
#
# COMPACT_ATOMS: atom_id res chain seq x y z
N MET A 1 35.16 -7.34 -2.88
CA MET A 1 33.70 -7.08 -2.83
C MET A 1 33.47 -6.04 -1.75
N PRO A 2 32.52 -5.10 -1.90
CA PRO A 2 32.10 -4.29 -0.75
C PRO A 2 31.65 -5.23 0.38
N PRO A 3 31.86 -4.87 1.66
CA PRO A 3 31.42 -5.71 2.76
C PRO A 3 29.91 -5.96 2.61
N ALA A 4 29.50 -7.21 2.75
CA ALA A 4 28.08 -7.54 2.80
C ALA A 4 27.46 -6.71 3.94
N ARG A 5 26.28 -6.13 3.75
CA ARG A 5 25.63 -5.36 4.81
C ARG A 5 24.57 -6.21 5.51
N VAL A 6 24.44 -6.03 6.81
CA VAL A 6 23.40 -6.63 7.65
C VAL A 6 22.44 -5.53 8.08
N ALA A 7 21.15 -5.79 7.95
CA ALA A 7 20.11 -4.99 8.56
C ALA A 7 19.60 -5.68 9.82
N GLU A 8 19.44 -4.92 10.89
CA GLU A 8 18.58 -5.28 12.02
C GLU A 8 17.17 -4.79 11.73
N VAL A 9 16.21 -5.71 11.78
CA VAL A 9 14.83 -5.47 11.37
C VAL A 9 13.90 -5.81 12.52
N VAL A 10 13.07 -4.84 12.92
CA VAL A 10 11.98 -5.07 13.85
C VAL A 10 10.74 -5.54 13.09
N LEU A 11 10.08 -6.56 13.62
CA LEU A 11 8.86 -7.14 13.06
C LEU A 11 7.67 -6.73 13.91
N PRO A 12 6.46 -6.59 13.35
CA PRO A 12 5.23 -6.19 14.07
C PRO A 12 4.69 -7.27 15.01
N LEU A 13 5.58 -7.86 15.82
CA LEU A 13 5.40 -8.98 16.74
C LEU A 13 5.98 -8.58 18.11
N PRO A 14 5.49 -9.19 19.21
CA PRO A 14 6.00 -8.93 20.56
C PRO A 14 7.36 -9.63 20.80
N LEU A 15 8.38 -9.20 20.05
CA LEU A 15 9.74 -9.72 20.13
C LEU A 15 10.62 -8.69 20.82
N SER A 16 11.44 -9.14 21.78
CA SER A 16 12.29 -8.26 22.58
C SER A 16 13.48 -7.66 21.83
N ALA A 17 13.84 -8.24 20.67
CA ALA A 17 15.00 -7.83 19.90
C ALA A 17 14.72 -7.84 18.38
N PRO A 18 15.44 -7.01 17.60
CA PRO A 18 15.38 -7.06 16.15
C PRO A 18 16.03 -8.34 15.61
N TYR A 19 15.62 -8.74 14.41
CA TYR A 19 16.19 -9.87 13.69
C TYR A 19 17.18 -9.40 12.63
N ARG A 20 18.27 -10.15 12.46
CA ARG A 20 19.31 -9.83 11.48
C ARG A 20 19.02 -10.46 10.12
N TYR A 21 19.17 -9.66 9.08
CA TYR A 21 19.03 -10.09 7.69
C TYR A 21 20.15 -9.55 6.83
N ARG A 22 20.58 -10.34 5.85
CA ARG A 22 21.55 -9.87 4.85
C ARG A 22 20.87 -8.92 3.87
N ILE A 23 21.49 -7.79 3.60
CA ILE A 23 21.07 -6.88 2.53
C ILE A 23 21.69 -7.39 1.22
N ALA A 24 20.85 -7.67 0.23
CA ALA A 24 21.33 -8.01 -1.12
C ALA A 24 21.89 -6.74 -1.79
N ASP A 25 22.88 -6.90 -2.67
CA ASP A 25 23.60 -5.78 -3.30
C ASP A 25 22.65 -4.79 -3.99
N GLU A 26 21.58 -5.29 -4.60
CA GLU A 26 20.52 -4.50 -5.24
C GLU A 26 19.75 -3.57 -4.28
N PHE A 27 19.69 -3.91 -2.99
CA PHE A 27 18.95 -3.17 -1.97
C PHE A 27 19.83 -2.28 -1.10
N ILE A 28 21.16 -2.40 -1.20
CA ILE A 28 22.12 -1.58 -0.47
C ILE A 28 21.80 -0.06 -0.52
N PRO A 29 21.46 0.56 -1.66
CA PRO A 29 21.17 2.00 -1.70
C PRO A 29 19.82 2.39 -1.08
N GLN A 30 18.91 1.45 -0.85
CA GLN A 30 17.52 1.70 -0.42
C GLN A 30 17.25 1.28 1.03
N ALA A 31 17.99 0.27 1.51
CA ALA A 31 17.85 -0.31 2.85
C ALA A 31 18.52 0.59 3.90
N ALA A 32 17.92 1.75 4.16
CA ALA A 32 18.29 2.68 5.21
C ALA A 32 17.45 2.46 6.48
N ILE A 33 17.90 3.03 7.61
CA ILE A 33 17.13 3.05 8.86
C ILE A 33 15.79 3.72 8.61
N GLY A 34 14.71 3.14 9.13
CA GLY A 34 13.33 3.58 8.93
C GLY A 34 12.67 3.08 7.63
N SER A 35 13.41 2.40 6.75
CA SER A 35 12.82 1.77 5.55
C SER A 35 12.02 0.52 5.91
N ARG A 36 10.87 0.32 5.26
CA ARG A 36 10.11 -0.93 5.36
C ARG A 36 10.70 -1.98 4.43
N VAL A 37 10.83 -3.18 4.96
CA VAL A 37 11.44 -4.32 4.26
C VAL A 37 10.58 -5.56 4.38
N GLU A 38 10.62 -6.41 3.37
CA GLU A 38 9.96 -7.71 3.40
C GLU A 38 10.97 -8.81 3.71
N VAL A 39 10.67 -9.62 4.72
CA VAL A 39 11.57 -10.66 5.22
C VAL A 39 10.84 -11.95 5.57
N GLU A 40 11.57 -13.07 5.57
CA GLU A 40 11.04 -14.34 6.07
C GLU A 40 11.18 -14.43 7.59
N PHE A 41 10.13 -14.88 8.25
CA PHE A 41 10.11 -15.20 9.67
C PHE A 41 9.44 -16.56 9.87
N GLY A 42 10.26 -17.59 10.14
CA GLY A 42 9.81 -18.98 10.10
C GLY A 42 9.30 -19.36 8.70
N SER A 43 8.04 -19.81 8.62
CA SER A 43 7.32 -20.13 7.38
C SER A 43 6.54 -18.96 6.78
N ARG A 44 6.53 -17.80 7.46
CA ARG A 44 5.76 -16.63 7.08
C ARG A 44 6.67 -15.58 6.45
N VAL A 45 6.06 -14.73 5.63
CA VAL A 45 6.69 -13.50 5.15
C VAL A 45 6.01 -12.33 5.85
N LEU A 46 6.81 -11.41 6.37
CA LEU A 46 6.35 -10.26 7.13
C LEU A 46 7.01 -8.99 6.60
N LEU A 47 6.33 -7.86 6.83
CA LEU A 47 6.96 -6.56 6.70
C LEU A 47 7.56 -6.19 8.05
N GLY A 48 8.76 -5.62 8.01
CA GLY A 48 9.45 -5.06 9.16
C GLY A 48 10.04 -3.70 8.81
N VAL A 49 10.66 -3.07 9.81
CA VAL A 49 11.35 -1.79 9.66
C VAL A 49 12.81 -1.96 10.02
N VAL A 50 13.71 -1.42 9.20
CA VAL A 50 15.16 -1.42 9.49
C VAL A 50 15.43 -0.45 10.63
N VAL A 51 16.04 -0.94 11.72
CA VAL A 51 16.43 -0.12 12.88
C VAL A 51 17.94 0.15 12.91
N ALA A 52 18.74 -0.72 12.32
CA ALA A 52 20.19 -0.52 12.19
C ALA A 52 20.72 -1.19 10.92
N VAL A 53 21.81 -0.65 10.39
CA VAL A 53 22.58 -1.23 9.29
C VAL A 53 24.04 -1.32 9.72
N ARG A 54 24.66 -2.48 9.54
CA ARG A 54 26.04 -2.77 9.93
C ARG A 54 26.76 -3.46 8.78
N ASP A 55 28.09 -3.40 8.79
CA ASP A 55 28.89 -4.28 7.96
C ASP A 55 28.82 -5.71 8.51
N ALA A 56 28.67 -6.69 7.64
CA ALA A 56 28.65 -8.10 7.98
C ALA A 56 30.07 -8.55 8.35
N GLY A 57 30.18 -9.35 9.42
CA GLY A 57 31.34 -10.23 9.61
C GLY A 57 31.26 -11.46 8.69
N ASP A 58 32.36 -12.22 8.62
CA ASP A 58 32.57 -13.22 7.57
C ASP A 58 31.65 -14.46 7.61
N GLU A 59 30.90 -14.77 8.69
CA GLU A 59 30.33 -16.13 8.86
C GLU A 59 28.91 -16.28 9.45
N GLU A 60 28.02 -15.27 9.46
CA GLU A 60 26.63 -15.53 9.87
C GLU A 60 25.75 -15.99 8.68
N PRO A 61 25.15 -17.21 8.71
CA PRO A 61 24.20 -17.64 7.69
C PRO A 61 22.86 -16.89 7.85
N LEU A 62 22.83 -15.65 7.39
CA LEU A 62 21.64 -14.79 7.46
C LEU A 62 20.73 -14.98 6.24
N LYS A 63 19.42 -15.05 6.51
CA LYS A 63 18.41 -14.96 5.45
C LYS A 63 18.50 -13.56 4.79
N PRO A 64 18.28 -13.47 3.46
CA PRO A 64 18.30 -12.18 2.78
C PRO A 64 17.00 -11.39 3.01
N ILE A 65 17.11 -10.07 2.95
CA ILE A 65 15.95 -9.20 2.70
C ILE A 65 15.38 -9.55 1.33
N LEU A 66 14.06 -9.71 1.27
CA LEU A 66 13.37 -10.13 0.05
C LEU A 66 13.00 -8.95 -0.84
N ALA A 67 12.72 -7.79 -0.25
CA ALA A 67 12.47 -6.52 -0.92
C ALA A 67 12.60 -5.33 0.05
N VAL A 68 12.93 -4.15 -0.48
CA VAL A 68 12.76 -2.85 0.18
C VAL A 68 11.56 -2.16 -0.47
N LEU A 69 10.61 -1.68 0.33
CA LEU A 69 9.32 -1.20 -0.15
C LEU A 69 9.29 0.30 -0.44
N ASP A 70 10.18 1.05 0.19
CA ASP A 70 10.18 2.50 0.13
C ASP A 70 11.41 3.03 -0.62
N LYS A 71 11.22 4.09 -1.41
CA LYS A 71 12.34 4.81 -2.05
C LYS A 71 13.14 5.66 -1.07
N ALA A 72 12.52 6.03 0.04
CA ALA A 72 13.08 6.78 1.16
C ALA A 72 12.46 6.23 2.46
N PRO A 73 13.13 6.33 3.62
CA PRO A 73 12.61 5.82 4.89
C PRO A 73 11.16 6.25 5.16
N ALA A 74 10.28 5.28 5.41
CA ALA A 74 8.89 5.56 5.78
C ALA A 74 8.75 6.07 7.22
N VAL A 75 9.74 5.73 8.06
CA VAL A 75 9.84 6.23 9.43
C VAL A 75 11.00 7.22 9.49
N PRO A 76 10.74 8.53 9.72
CA PRO A 76 11.79 9.53 9.85
C PRO A 76 12.73 9.24 11.04
N PRO A 77 14.00 9.69 10.99
CA PRO A 77 14.97 9.47 12.06
C PRO A 77 14.49 9.95 13.44
N GLU A 78 13.86 11.12 13.50
CA GLU A 78 13.36 11.72 14.74
C GLU A 78 12.25 10.88 15.38
N LEU A 79 11.42 10.25 14.54
CA LEU A 79 10.42 9.31 15.01
C LEU A 79 11.06 8.00 15.46
N MET A 80 12.09 7.51 14.78
CA MET A 80 12.83 6.32 15.21
C MET A 80 13.43 6.50 16.61
N GLU A 81 14.06 7.64 16.88
CA GLU A 81 14.62 7.99 18.20
C GLU A 81 13.53 8.01 19.28
N LEU A 82 12.38 8.62 18.99
CA LEU A 82 11.24 8.63 19.91
C LEU A 82 10.74 7.23 20.21
N LEU A 83 10.64 6.37 19.19
CA LEU A 83 10.13 5.00 19.36
C LEU A 83 11.09 4.12 20.13
N ASP A 84 12.40 4.33 19.96
CA ASP A 84 13.43 3.66 20.76
C ASP A 84 13.32 4.07 22.24
N TRP A 85 13.21 5.37 22.53
CA TRP A 85 12.97 5.87 23.88
C TRP A 85 11.68 5.34 24.51
N VAL A 86 10.58 5.29 23.76
CA VAL A 86 9.30 4.71 24.24
C VAL A 86 9.48 3.22 24.57
N GLY A 87 10.18 2.47 23.71
CA GLY A 87 10.47 1.07 23.92
C GLY A 87 11.26 0.82 25.20
N GLU A 88 12.33 1.61 25.41
CA GLU A 88 13.17 1.53 26.59
C GLU A 88 12.41 1.93 27.86
N TYR A 89 11.71 3.07 27.85
CA TYR A 89 11.04 3.61 29.02
C TYR A 89 9.84 2.76 29.48
N TYR A 90 9.04 2.26 28.54
CA TYR A 90 7.84 1.48 28.85
C TYR A 90 8.04 -0.04 28.76
N PHE A 91 9.28 -0.49 28.53
CA PHE A 91 9.60 -1.90 28.29
C PHE A 91 8.74 -2.52 27.17
N ALA A 92 8.39 -1.71 26.18
CA ALA A 92 7.54 -2.11 25.07
C ALA A 92 8.40 -2.76 23.97
N PRO A 93 7.99 -3.92 23.41
CA PRO A 93 8.72 -4.54 22.31
C PRO A 93 8.86 -3.57 21.12
N PRO A 94 10.07 -3.36 20.58
CA PRO A 94 10.32 -2.31 19.58
C PRO A 94 9.47 -2.49 18.31
N GLY A 95 9.22 -3.75 17.95
CA GLY A 95 8.33 -4.12 16.86
C GLY A 95 6.87 -3.68 17.04
N GLU A 96 6.36 -3.71 18.28
CA GLU A 96 5.02 -3.23 18.59
C GLU A 96 4.95 -1.72 18.65
N THR A 97 5.96 -1.08 19.22
CA THR A 97 6.09 0.39 19.28
C THR A 97 6.05 0.98 17.87
N VAL A 98 6.85 0.44 16.94
CA VAL A 98 6.82 0.83 15.53
C VAL A 98 5.47 0.53 14.88
N ARG A 99 4.88 -0.64 15.13
CA ARG A 99 3.55 -1.01 14.58
C ARG A 99 2.46 -0.02 15.00
N LEU A 100 2.48 0.44 16.24
CA LEU A 100 1.47 1.35 16.79
C LEU A 100 1.67 2.79 16.34
N ALA A 101 2.90 3.20 16.05
CA ALA A 101 3.22 4.53 15.55
C ALA A 101 2.84 4.73 14.08
N LEU A 102 2.83 3.66 13.29
CA LEU A 102 2.52 3.74 11.87
C LEU A 102 1.02 3.62 11.57
N PRO A 103 0.51 4.34 10.56
CA PRO A 103 -0.85 4.17 10.09
C PRO A 103 -1.22 2.69 9.83
N PRO A 104 -2.49 2.30 10.11
CA PRO A 104 -2.93 0.93 9.92
C PRO A 104 -2.77 0.51 8.45
N GLY A 105 -2.22 -0.69 8.25
CA GLY A 105 -1.97 -1.25 6.91
C GLY A 105 -0.52 -1.13 6.42
N LEU A 106 0.29 -0.21 6.96
CA LEU A 106 1.66 0.01 6.47
C LEU A 106 2.62 -1.15 6.75
N LEU A 107 2.39 -1.90 7.83
CA LEU A 107 3.12 -3.14 8.16
C LEU A 107 2.25 -4.40 7.98
N SER A 108 1.08 -4.26 7.35
CA SER A 108 0.33 -5.43 6.92
C SER A 108 0.99 -5.98 5.67
N ALA A 109 1.23 -7.29 5.62
CA ALA A 109 1.81 -7.95 4.46
C ALA A 109 1.12 -7.43 3.18
N GLU A 110 1.89 -6.70 2.37
CA GLU A 110 1.39 -6.16 1.12
C GLU A 110 0.78 -7.29 0.31
N ARG A 111 -0.41 -7.06 -0.26
CA ARG A 111 -0.99 -8.01 -1.19
C ARG A 111 -0.09 -8.00 -2.41
N ARG A 112 0.88 -8.92 -2.47
CA ARG A 112 1.59 -9.18 -3.71
C ARG A 112 0.66 -9.93 -4.62
N THR A 113 0.37 -9.38 -5.78
CA THR A 113 -0.33 -10.08 -6.86
C THR A 113 0.68 -10.57 -7.89
N ILE A 114 0.42 -11.76 -8.43
CA ILE A 114 1.14 -12.29 -9.58
C ILE A 114 0.27 -12.03 -10.80
N ALA A 115 0.85 -11.38 -11.82
CA ALA A 115 0.21 -11.13 -13.09
C ALA A 115 0.93 -11.88 -14.22
N LEU A 116 0.18 -12.36 -15.22
CA LEU A 116 0.79 -12.90 -16.44
C LEU A 116 1.22 -11.78 -17.38
N THR A 117 2.47 -11.83 -17.84
CA THR A 117 2.94 -11.00 -18.95
C THR A 117 2.32 -11.49 -20.28
N PRO A 118 2.42 -10.72 -21.38
CA PRO A 118 2.05 -11.23 -22.71
C PRO A 118 2.74 -12.55 -23.05
N ALA A 119 4.05 -12.68 -22.76
CA ALA A 119 4.80 -13.91 -22.94
C ALA A 119 4.29 -15.06 -22.06
N GLY A 120 3.91 -14.77 -20.81
CA GLY A 120 3.28 -15.75 -19.92
C GLY A 120 1.93 -16.23 -20.41
N ARG A 121 1.10 -15.35 -20.95
CA ARG A 121 -0.20 -15.72 -21.54
C ARG A 121 -0.01 -16.64 -22.74
N SER A 122 0.92 -16.33 -23.64
CA SER A 122 1.27 -17.21 -24.77
C SER A 122 1.73 -18.59 -24.30
N LEU A 123 2.58 -18.65 -23.28
CA LEU A 123 3.08 -19.90 -22.72
C LEU A 123 1.97 -20.75 -22.09
N VAL A 124 1.05 -20.12 -21.33
CA VAL A 124 -0.12 -20.80 -20.74
C VAL A 124 -1.04 -21.35 -21.83
N ALA A 125 -1.18 -20.64 -22.95
CA ALA A 125 -1.91 -21.05 -24.15
C ALA A 125 -1.20 -22.13 -24.99
N GLY A 126 0.00 -22.56 -24.59
CA GLY A 126 0.76 -23.60 -25.29
C GLY A 126 1.63 -23.11 -26.44
N LEU A 127 1.77 -21.80 -26.62
CA LEU A 127 2.68 -21.19 -27.59
C LEU A 127 4.12 -21.17 -27.05
N PRO A 128 5.14 -21.23 -27.93
CA PRO A 128 6.54 -21.06 -27.54
C PRO A 128 6.76 -19.72 -26.83
N GLY A 129 7.64 -19.70 -25.83
CA GLY A 129 7.92 -18.49 -25.07
C GLY A 129 9.26 -18.56 -24.32
N PRO A 130 9.70 -17.44 -23.73
CA PRO A 130 11.03 -17.29 -23.11
C PRO A 130 11.29 -18.24 -21.93
N ALA A 131 10.25 -18.88 -21.37
CA ALA A 131 10.35 -19.89 -20.32
C ALA A 131 11.02 -21.21 -20.74
N ALA A 132 11.40 -21.36 -22.02
CA ALA A 132 12.07 -22.56 -22.54
C ALA A 132 13.46 -22.82 -21.91
N SER A 133 14.08 -21.84 -21.25
CA SER A 133 15.37 -21.99 -20.55
C SER A 133 15.26 -22.55 -19.11
N LEU A 134 14.08 -22.55 -18.50
CA LEU A 134 13.88 -22.97 -17.09
C LEU A 134 14.03 -24.50 -16.87
N PRO A 135 14.31 -24.99 -15.64
CA PRO A 135 14.36 -26.44 -15.39
C PRO A 135 12.98 -27.10 -15.58
N LYS A 136 12.92 -28.25 -16.26
CA LYS A 136 11.66 -28.92 -16.66
C LYS A 136 10.71 -29.20 -15.48
N ARG A 137 11.27 -29.57 -14.32
CA ARG A 137 10.51 -29.94 -13.10
C ARG A 137 9.85 -28.73 -12.43
N THR A 138 10.57 -27.62 -12.33
CA THR A 138 10.04 -26.34 -11.82
C THR A 138 9.08 -25.71 -12.84
N ARG A 139 9.33 -25.94 -14.14
CA ARG A 139 8.49 -25.44 -15.23
C ARG A 139 7.07 -26.01 -15.17
N THR A 140 6.93 -27.33 -15.09
CA THR A 140 5.63 -28.03 -15.16
C THR A 140 4.73 -27.72 -13.98
N ALA A 141 5.28 -27.68 -12.76
CA ALA A 141 4.51 -27.39 -11.55
C ALA A 141 3.94 -25.97 -11.54
N MET A 142 4.73 -24.98 -11.96
CA MET A 142 4.32 -23.58 -12.02
C MET A 142 3.36 -23.33 -13.19
N LEU A 143 3.58 -23.94 -14.37
CA LEU A 143 2.62 -23.91 -15.49
C LEU A 143 1.24 -24.42 -15.08
N ALA A 144 1.18 -25.53 -14.33
CA ALA A 144 -0.08 -26.09 -13.86
C ALA A 144 -0.84 -25.14 -12.93
N LYS A 145 -0.13 -24.34 -12.12
CA LYS A 145 -0.72 -23.29 -11.27
C LYS A 145 -1.15 -22.07 -12.09
N LEU A 146 -0.32 -21.61 -13.04
CA LEU A 146 -0.63 -20.46 -13.90
C LEU A 146 -1.83 -20.72 -14.81
N LYS A 147 -2.03 -21.96 -15.30
CA LYS A 147 -3.24 -22.36 -16.04
C LYS A 147 -4.53 -22.21 -15.24
N ARG A 148 -4.46 -22.13 -13.91
CA ARG A 148 -5.61 -21.96 -13.01
C ARG A 148 -5.87 -20.49 -12.64
N LEU A 149 -5.09 -19.55 -13.19
CA LEU A 149 -5.34 -18.13 -12.99
C LEU A 149 -6.72 -17.76 -13.59
N PRO A 150 -7.51 -16.90 -12.91
CA PRO A 150 -8.73 -16.34 -13.46
C PRO A 150 -8.43 -15.54 -14.73
N LEU A 151 -9.44 -15.33 -15.56
CA LEU A 151 -9.34 -14.59 -16.84
C LEU A 151 -8.81 -13.16 -16.68
N THR A 152 -8.95 -12.57 -15.49
CA THR A 152 -8.35 -11.27 -15.12
C THR A 152 -6.81 -11.30 -15.14
N GLY A 153 -6.19 -12.48 -15.07
CA GLY A 153 -4.74 -12.67 -15.20
C GLY A 153 -3.95 -12.31 -13.94
N GLU A 154 -4.61 -11.99 -12.83
CA GLU A 154 -3.99 -11.56 -11.57
C GLU A 154 -4.53 -12.35 -10.37
N LEU A 155 -3.64 -12.75 -9.45
CA LEU A 155 -4.00 -13.36 -8.16
C LEU A 155 -3.05 -12.92 -7.06
N THR A 156 -3.55 -12.82 -5.82
CA THR A 156 -2.64 -12.68 -4.66
C THR A 156 -1.73 -13.91 -4.54
N LEU A 157 -0.47 -13.73 -4.11
CA LEU A 157 0.47 -14.83 -3.86
C LEU A 157 -0.12 -15.88 -2.89
N LYS A 158 -0.87 -15.42 -1.88
CA LYS A 158 -1.57 -16.31 -0.93
C LYS A 158 -2.62 -17.18 -1.62
N ALA A 159 -3.40 -16.62 -2.54
CA ALA A 159 -4.38 -17.38 -3.33
C ALA A 159 -3.68 -18.31 -4.34
N PHE A 160 -2.56 -17.88 -4.91
CA PHE A 160 -1.83 -18.62 -5.93
C PHE A 160 -1.04 -19.83 -5.37
N PHE A 161 -0.40 -19.69 -4.21
CA PHE A 161 0.37 -20.77 -3.57
C PHE A 161 -0.48 -21.62 -2.59
N GLY A 162 -1.63 -21.14 -2.14
CA GLY A 162 -2.54 -21.86 -1.23
C GLY A 162 -2.16 -21.74 0.26
N ARG A 163 -2.91 -22.42 1.15
CA ARG A 163 -2.64 -22.47 2.62
C ARG A 163 -1.41 -23.32 2.97
N ALA A 164 -0.99 -24.20 2.07
CA ALA A 164 0.14 -25.09 2.25
C ALA A 164 1.25 -24.70 1.28
N GLY A 165 2.39 -24.27 1.81
CA GLY A 165 3.63 -24.14 1.05
C GLY A 165 4.20 -22.74 1.12
N SER A 166 5.41 -22.67 1.66
CA SER A 166 6.36 -21.63 1.34
C SER A 166 6.27 -21.29 -0.15
N VAL A 167 6.05 -20.00 -0.42
CA VAL A 167 6.17 -19.47 -1.76
C VAL A 167 7.61 -19.75 -2.21
N ASP A 168 7.81 -20.59 -3.24
CA ASP A 168 9.14 -20.81 -3.82
C ASP A 168 9.55 -19.52 -4.56
N ARG A 169 10.11 -18.58 -3.80
CA ARG A 169 10.51 -17.25 -4.24
C ARG A 169 11.66 -17.33 -5.24
N ALA A 170 12.51 -18.36 -5.15
CA ALA A 170 13.57 -18.61 -6.14
C ALA A 170 12.94 -18.97 -7.50
N ALA A 171 11.92 -19.84 -7.50
CA ALA A 171 11.15 -20.10 -8.70
C ALA A 171 10.45 -18.83 -9.22
N LEU A 172 9.77 -18.06 -8.37
CA LEU A 172 9.13 -16.82 -8.81
C LEU A 172 10.11 -15.82 -9.43
N ARG A 173 11.27 -15.58 -8.79
CA ARG A 173 12.32 -14.70 -9.32
C ARG A 173 12.83 -15.19 -10.66
N ALA A 174 13.05 -16.50 -10.82
CA ALA A 174 13.47 -17.07 -12.09
C ALA A 174 12.41 -16.89 -13.20
N TRP A 175 11.13 -16.98 -12.84
CA TRP A 175 10.01 -16.79 -13.77
C TRP A 175 9.77 -15.32 -14.14
N GLU A 176 9.98 -14.41 -13.19
CA GLU A 176 9.98 -12.97 -13.40
C GLU A 176 11.16 -12.53 -14.27
N ALA A 177 12.37 -13.03 -13.99
CA ALA A 177 13.56 -12.80 -14.81
C ALA A 177 13.41 -13.37 -16.24
N ALA A 178 12.68 -14.48 -16.40
CA ALA A 178 12.33 -15.02 -17.70
C ALA A 178 11.19 -14.25 -18.40
N GLY A 179 10.66 -13.19 -17.78
CA GLY A 179 9.62 -12.32 -18.33
C GLY A 179 8.26 -12.99 -18.48
N VAL A 180 7.99 -14.06 -17.71
CA VAL A 180 6.76 -14.87 -17.83
C VAL A 180 5.67 -14.39 -16.88
N VAL A 181 6.07 -13.90 -15.71
CA VAL A 181 5.20 -13.33 -14.69
C VAL A 181 5.74 -11.98 -14.25
N GLU A 182 4.86 -11.11 -13.80
CA GLU A 182 5.22 -9.84 -13.17
C GLU A 182 4.67 -9.88 -11.74
N LEU A 183 5.53 -9.62 -10.75
CA LEU A 183 5.10 -9.44 -9.37
C LEU A 183 4.70 -7.98 -9.17
N ARG A 184 3.41 -7.77 -8.94
CA ARG A 184 2.88 -6.44 -8.61
C ARG A 184 2.69 -6.33 -7.11
N LEU A 185 3.19 -5.24 -6.55
CA LEU A 185 2.78 -4.82 -5.21
C LEU A 185 1.41 -4.16 -5.41
N ASP A 186 0.38 -4.79 -4.84
CA ASP A 186 -0.95 -4.22 -4.87
C ASP A 186 -0.97 -3.09 -3.83
N ASP A 187 -0.76 -1.86 -4.31
CA ASP A 187 -0.94 -0.61 -3.54
C ASP A 187 -2.33 -0.52 -2.90
N ALA A 188 -3.27 -1.42 -3.23
CA ALA A 188 -4.56 -1.54 -2.56
C ALA A 188 -4.45 -1.77 -1.04
N ALA A 189 -3.33 -2.30 -0.52
CA ALA A 189 -3.09 -2.36 0.93
C ALA A 189 -2.79 -0.97 1.55
N ARG A 190 -2.46 0.02 0.73
CA ARG A 190 -2.27 1.43 1.09
C ARG A 190 -3.59 2.18 1.29
N ALA A 191 -4.72 1.53 1.01
CA ALA A 191 -6.04 2.08 1.26
C ALA A 191 -6.32 2.09 2.77
N THR A 192 -5.81 3.09 3.48
CA THR A 192 -6.59 3.69 4.56
C THR A 192 -7.97 3.93 3.96
N SER A 193 -8.99 3.23 4.49
CA SER A 193 -10.40 3.30 4.08
C SER A 193 -10.69 4.56 3.28
N ALA A 194 -10.99 4.42 1.98
CA ALA A 194 -11.29 5.58 1.15
C ALA A 194 -12.37 6.39 1.86
N LYS A 195 -12.02 7.59 2.33
CA LYS A 195 -13.00 8.47 2.96
C LYS A 195 -14.00 8.81 1.86
N ARG A 196 -15.20 8.25 1.96
CA ARG A 196 -16.30 8.65 1.09
C ARG A 196 -16.67 10.07 1.48
N VAL A 197 -16.38 11.02 0.60
CA VAL A 197 -16.74 12.41 0.78
C VAL A 197 -18.01 12.66 -0.01
N ALA A 198 -19.00 13.26 0.63
CA ALA A 198 -20.18 13.76 -0.06
C ALA A 198 -19.78 15.03 -0.81
N VAL A 199 -19.86 14.98 -2.12
CA VAL A 199 -19.52 16.08 -3.01
C VAL A 199 -20.81 16.65 -3.60
N LEU A 200 -20.90 17.98 -3.61
CA LEU A 200 -22.04 18.73 -4.08
C LEU A 200 -21.72 19.39 -5.41
N ARG A 201 -22.72 19.42 -6.29
CA ARG A 201 -22.73 20.23 -7.51
C ARG A 201 -24.03 21.04 -7.61
N PRO A 202 -24.04 22.20 -8.27
CA PRO A 202 -25.28 22.87 -8.64
C PRO A 202 -26.14 21.93 -9.50
N ALA A 203 -27.40 21.77 -9.11
CA ALA A 203 -28.38 20.99 -9.89
C ALA A 203 -29.19 21.88 -10.85
N THR A 204 -29.01 23.20 -10.77
CA THR A 204 -29.66 24.21 -11.61
C THR A 204 -28.69 25.34 -11.93
N THR A 205 -29.07 26.23 -12.85
CA THR A 205 -28.28 27.42 -13.17
C THR A 205 -28.27 28.39 -11.98
N GLN A 206 -27.21 29.19 -11.89
CA GLN A 206 -27.06 30.16 -10.81
C GLN A 206 -28.27 31.11 -10.74
N ASP A 207 -28.70 31.65 -11.88
CA ASP A 207 -29.83 32.59 -11.95
C ASP A 207 -31.14 31.96 -11.47
N ALA A 208 -31.45 30.75 -11.92
CA ALA A 208 -32.69 30.05 -11.52
C ALA A 208 -32.67 29.69 -10.03
N GLY A 209 -31.54 29.22 -9.51
CA GLY A 209 -31.42 28.89 -8.09
C GLY A 209 -31.42 30.12 -7.18
N LEU A 210 -30.82 31.23 -7.59
CA LEU A 210 -30.88 32.50 -6.86
C LEU A 210 -32.30 33.08 -6.83
N ALA A 211 -33.03 33.01 -7.94
CA ALA A 211 -34.44 33.40 -7.99
C ALA A 211 -35.30 32.57 -7.02
N ALA A 212 -35.10 31.24 -6.97
CA ALA A 212 -35.80 30.35 -6.05
C ALA A 212 -35.43 30.59 -4.56
N LEU A 213 -34.30 31.24 -4.30
CA LEU A 213 -33.80 31.57 -2.96
C LEU A 213 -33.94 33.05 -2.59
N ALA A 214 -34.75 33.82 -3.34
CA ALA A 214 -34.92 35.27 -3.14
C ALA A 214 -35.28 35.67 -1.69
N ARG A 215 -36.04 34.83 -0.97
CA ARG A 215 -36.43 35.06 0.44
C ARG A 215 -35.50 34.42 1.47
N ALA A 216 -34.38 33.84 1.04
CA ALA A 216 -33.45 33.07 1.87
C ALA A 216 -31.98 33.46 1.60
N PRO A 217 -31.54 34.67 2.01
CA PRO A 217 -30.26 35.26 1.59
C PRO A 217 -29.04 34.42 1.99
N ARG A 218 -29.07 33.76 3.16
CA ARG A 218 -27.98 32.86 3.60
C ARG A 218 -27.88 31.59 2.74
N GLN A 219 -28.99 31.09 2.22
CA GLN A 219 -28.99 29.94 1.30
C GLN A 219 -28.50 30.38 -0.08
N ALA A 220 -28.92 31.57 -0.54
CA ALA A 220 -28.52 32.14 -1.82
C ALA A 220 -27.00 32.36 -1.89
N ALA A 221 -26.39 32.93 -0.84
CA ALA A 221 -24.94 33.13 -0.76
C ALA A 221 -24.17 31.79 -0.81
N LEU A 222 -24.65 30.78 -0.08
CA LEU A 222 -24.04 29.46 -0.07
C LEU A 222 -24.19 28.75 -1.43
N PHE A 223 -25.33 28.92 -2.10
CA PHE A 223 -25.57 28.38 -3.44
C PHE A 223 -24.71 29.06 -4.51
N ALA A 224 -24.53 30.39 -4.43
CA ALA A 224 -23.60 31.12 -5.30
C ALA A 224 -22.17 30.60 -5.14
N THR A 225 -21.73 30.37 -3.90
CA THR A 225 -20.39 29.81 -3.61
C THR A 225 -20.21 28.41 -4.22
N LEU A 226 -21.28 27.60 -4.24
CA LEU A 226 -21.28 26.29 -4.90
C LEU A 226 -21.24 26.41 -6.43
N CYS A 227 -21.95 27.40 -7.01
CA CYS A 227 -21.93 27.67 -8.45
C CYS A 227 -20.56 28.14 -8.93
N GLU A 228 -19.90 29.03 -8.18
CA GLU A 228 -18.56 29.52 -8.47
C GLU A 228 -17.51 28.41 -8.43
N ALA A 229 -17.60 27.50 -7.46
CA ALA A 229 -16.67 26.39 -7.34
C ALA A 229 -16.95 25.24 -8.33
N GLY A 230 -18.17 25.14 -8.86
CA GLY A 230 -18.65 24.07 -9.72
C GLY A 230 -18.86 22.72 -9.02
N GLU A 231 -17.91 22.31 -8.18
CA GLU A 231 -17.96 21.10 -7.37
C GLU A 231 -17.28 21.33 -6.02
N LEU A 232 -17.94 20.99 -4.91
CA LEU A 232 -17.36 21.18 -3.58
C LEU A 232 -17.74 20.07 -2.59
N ASP A 233 -16.81 19.71 -1.70
CA ASP A 233 -17.07 18.86 -0.54
C ASP A 233 -18.18 19.48 0.34
N ARG A 234 -19.12 18.65 0.84
CA ARG A 234 -20.23 19.06 1.72
C ARG A 234 -19.77 19.78 2.99
N ALA A 235 -18.78 19.24 3.69
CA ALA A 235 -18.13 19.85 4.85
C ALA A 235 -17.37 21.13 4.49
N ALA A 236 -16.68 21.17 3.34
CA ALA A 236 -15.99 22.36 2.84
C ALA A 236 -16.97 23.48 2.45
N LEU A 237 -18.17 23.13 1.97
CA LEU A 237 -19.23 24.10 1.72
C LEU A 237 -19.83 24.58 3.05
N ALA A 238 -20.12 23.64 3.96
CA ALA A 238 -20.69 23.95 5.26
C ALA A 238 -19.78 24.81 6.15
N SER A 239 -18.46 24.72 6.00
CA SER A 239 -17.50 25.52 6.78
C SER A 239 -17.40 26.98 6.33
N ARG A 240 -17.89 27.32 5.13
CA ARG A 240 -17.86 28.70 4.62
C ARG A 240 -18.91 29.63 5.24
N THR A 241 -19.81 29.10 6.07
CA THR A 241 -20.85 29.92 6.72
C THR A 241 -21.24 29.32 8.07
N PRO A 242 -21.41 30.14 9.14
CA PRO A 242 -21.93 29.68 10.41
C PRO A 242 -23.31 29.02 10.26
N GLY A 243 -23.46 27.79 10.78
CA GLY A 243 -24.68 26.99 10.60
C GLY A 243 -24.84 26.39 9.19
N GLY A 244 -23.78 26.37 8.38
CA GLY A 244 -23.80 25.94 6.98
C GLY A 244 -24.32 24.51 6.76
N ALA A 245 -24.14 23.59 7.71
CA ALA A 245 -24.62 22.21 7.58
C ALA A 245 -26.15 22.11 7.35
N HIS A 246 -26.93 22.94 8.04
CA HIS A 246 -28.39 22.98 7.85
C HIS A 246 -28.75 23.63 6.50
N LEU A 247 -28.03 24.69 6.11
CA LEU A 247 -28.25 25.38 4.83
C LEU A 247 -27.96 24.47 3.64
N VAL A 248 -26.86 23.71 3.69
CA VAL A 248 -26.54 22.70 2.67
C VAL A 248 -27.64 21.65 2.57
N SER A 249 -28.15 21.17 3.70
CA SER A 249 -29.22 20.16 3.72
C SER A 249 -30.52 20.71 3.10
N ALA A 250 -30.80 22.00 3.30
CA ALA A 250 -31.93 22.69 2.68
C ALA A 250 -31.76 22.85 1.16
N LEU A 251 -30.55 23.14 0.67
CA LEU A 251 -30.26 23.22 -0.78
C LEU A 251 -30.49 21.87 -1.48
N ILE A 252 -30.06 20.77 -0.85
CA ILE A 252 -30.29 19.41 -1.36
C ILE A 252 -31.80 19.10 -1.36
N LYS A 253 -32.50 19.39 -0.26
CA LYS A 253 -33.96 19.14 -0.16
C LYS A 253 -34.77 19.92 -1.19
N LYS A 254 -34.32 21.13 -1.56
CA LYS A 254 -34.95 21.96 -2.60
C LYS A 254 -34.56 21.57 -4.03
N GLY A 255 -33.70 20.56 -4.21
CA GLY A 255 -33.23 20.14 -5.53
C GLY A 255 -32.29 21.15 -6.20
N LEU A 256 -31.69 22.07 -5.43
CA LEU A 256 -30.76 23.08 -5.95
C LEU A 256 -29.32 22.57 -5.96
N ALA A 257 -28.99 21.61 -5.10
CA ALA A 257 -27.68 20.95 -5.07
C ALA A 257 -27.85 19.42 -5.20
N ALA A 258 -27.12 18.81 -6.12
CA ALA A 258 -27.02 17.36 -6.26
C ALA A 258 -25.85 16.83 -5.41
N MET A 259 -26.02 15.67 -4.80
CA MET A 259 -25.01 15.06 -3.93
C MET A 259 -24.57 13.71 -4.48
N ASP A 260 -23.28 13.58 -4.77
CA ASP A 260 -22.63 12.33 -5.16
C ASP A 260 -21.64 11.90 -4.08
N TRP A 261 -21.48 10.59 -3.89
CA TRP A 261 -20.40 10.06 -3.07
C TRP A 261 -19.18 9.83 -3.93
N ARG A 262 -18.06 10.50 -3.61
CA ARG A 262 -16.77 10.24 -4.26
C ARG A 262 -15.78 9.62 -3.27
N GLU A 263 -15.08 8.61 -3.76
CA GLU A 263 -13.96 8.03 -3.03
C GLU A 263 -12.75 8.96 -3.17
N GLN A 264 -12.30 9.55 -2.05
CA GLN A 264 -11.07 10.31 -2.02
C GLN A 264 -9.97 9.44 -1.42
N ARG A 265 -8.99 9.03 -2.24
CA ARG A 265 -7.78 8.35 -1.77
C ARG A 265 -6.88 9.37 -1.07
N ARG A 266 -6.50 9.10 0.17
CA ARG A 266 -5.43 9.82 0.88
C ARG A 266 -4.18 8.97 0.86
N SER A 267 -3.02 9.59 0.62
CA SER A 267 -1.75 8.93 0.88
C SER A 267 -1.52 8.93 2.39
N PRO A 268 -1.24 7.77 3.03
CA PRO A 268 -0.98 7.70 4.47
C PRO A 268 0.29 8.42 4.92
N LEU A 269 1.15 8.81 3.96
CA LEU A 269 2.46 9.44 4.17
C LEU A 269 2.52 10.88 3.62
N ALA A 270 1.39 11.48 3.24
CA ALA A 270 1.32 12.84 2.69
C ALA A 270 0.70 13.83 3.68
#